data_AF-A0A521S122-F1
#
_entry.id   AF-A0A521S122-F1
#
_cell.length_a   1.000
_cell.length_b   1.000
_cell.length_c   1.000
_cell.angle_alpha   90.00
_cell.angle_beta   90.00
_cell.angle_gamma   90.00
#
_symmetry.space_group_name_H-M   'P 1'
#
loop_
_entity.id
_entity.type
_entity.pdbx_description
1 polymer ?
#
loop_
_entity_poly.entity_id
_entity_poly.type
_entity_poly.pdbx_seq_one_letter_code
_entity_poly.pdbx_strand_id
1 'polypeptide(L)'
;HHQRLLLEYDTERAGGFEPLRFVPKGKIVVLGLITTKIGRVETVDELKRRVEEAARYVPIEQLALSPQCGFASSIAGNLLGEDEQWRKLDVMLETAAQIWG
;
A
#
# COMPACT_ATOMS: atom_id res chain seq x y z
N HIS A 1 -9.45 -20.57 -5.67
CA HIS A 1 -9.14 -19.93 -4.36
C HIS A 1 -8.00 -18.94 -4.55
N HIS A 2 -8.23 -17.65 -4.30
CA HIS A 2 -7.16 -16.63 -4.40
C HIS A 2 -6.26 -16.66 -3.15
N GLN A 3 -4.95 -16.48 -3.34
CA GLN A 3 -3.96 -16.47 -2.25
C GLN A 3 -3.63 -15.04 -1.76
N ARG A 4 -3.81 -14.04 -2.63
CA ARG A 4 -3.46 -12.65 -2.37
C ARG A 4 -4.63 -11.74 -2.71
N LEU A 5 -4.83 -10.70 -1.91
CA LEU A 5 -5.80 -9.62 -2.13
C LEU A 5 -5.04 -8.31 -2.24
N LEU A 6 -5.16 -7.61 -3.37
CA LEU A 6 -4.56 -6.29 -3.58
C LEU A 6 -5.66 -5.25 -3.36
N LEU A 7 -5.51 -4.42 -2.32
CA LEU A 7 -6.58 -3.54 -1.85
C LEU A 7 -6.08 -2.08 -1.82
N GLU A 8 -6.82 -1.17 -2.46
CA GLU A 8 -6.49 0.26 -2.50
C GLU A 8 -6.89 0.94 -1.18
N TYR A 9 -5.93 1.62 -0.53
CA TYR A 9 -6.09 2.30 0.76
C TYR A 9 -5.28 3.61 0.83
N ASP A 10 -4.99 4.25 -0.31
CA ASP A 10 -4.18 5.46 -0.39
C ASP A 10 -4.92 6.73 0.03
N THR A 11 -6.25 6.69 0.12
CA THR A 11 -7.11 7.84 0.49
C THR A 11 -8.12 7.47 1.57
N GLU A 12 -8.61 8.48 2.31
CA GLU A 12 -9.67 8.33 3.31
C GLU A 12 -10.98 7.74 2.75
N ARG A 13 -11.22 7.90 1.44
CA ARG A 13 -12.41 7.35 0.77
C ARG A 13 -12.43 5.82 0.76
N ALA A 14 -11.28 5.16 0.93
CA ALA A 14 -11.19 3.71 1.04
C ALA A 14 -11.73 3.18 2.38
N GLY A 15 -11.98 4.06 3.35
CA GLY A 15 -12.35 3.67 4.72
C GLY A 15 -11.16 3.16 5.54
N GLY A 16 -11.48 2.55 6.68
CA GLY A 16 -10.50 1.98 7.61
C GLY A 16 -10.17 0.51 7.35
N PHE A 17 -9.30 -0.05 8.18
CA PHE A 17 -8.83 -1.43 8.07
C PHE A 17 -9.68 -2.45 8.83
N GLU A 18 -10.76 -2.04 9.49
CA GLU A 18 -11.65 -2.93 10.25
C GLU A 18 -12.14 -4.15 9.45
N PRO A 19 -12.44 -4.05 8.14
CA PRO A 19 -12.85 -5.21 7.35
C PRO A 19 -11.76 -6.29 7.21
N LEU A 20 -10.48 -5.97 7.42
CA LEU A 20 -9.38 -6.95 7.32
C LEU A 20 -9.51 -8.09 8.35
N ARG A 21 -10.27 -7.89 9.44
CA ARG A 21 -10.58 -8.93 10.43
C ARG A 21 -11.29 -10.15 9.83
N PHE A 22 -11.90 -9.99 8.65
CA PHE A 22 -12.60 -11.06 7.95
C PHE A 22 -11.70 -11.82 6.96
N VAL A 23 -10.43 -11.41 6.79
CA VAL A 23 -9.50 -12.11 5.91
C VAL A 23 -9.09 -13.45 6.54
N PRO A 24 -9.30 -14.59 5.86
CA PRO A 24 -8.86 -15.89 6.37
C PRO A 24 -7.35 -15.96 6.61
N LYS A 25 -6.95 -16.77 7.59
CA LYS A 25 -5.54 -17.10 7.80
C LYS A 25 -4.91 -17.71 6.54
N GLY A 26 -3.63 -17.43 6.33
CA GLY A 26 -2.87 -17.94 5.18
C GLY A 26 -3.12 -17.22 3.86
N LYS A 27 -3.85 -16.09 3.87
CA LYS A 27 -3.93 -15.17 2.74
C LYS A 27 -3.08 -13.93 2.99
N ILE A 28 -2.44 -13.43 1.95
CA ILE A 28 -1.69 -12.17 2.01
C ILE A 28 -2.61 -11.03 1.59
N VAL A 29 -2.67 -9.98 2.41
CA VAL A 29 -3.26 -8.69 2.09
C VAL A 29 -2.14 -7.76 1.64
N VAL A 30 -2.20 -7.31 0.39
CA VAL A 30 -1.29 -6.32 -0.14
C VAL A 30 -1.97 -4.96 -0.02
N LEU A 31 -1.43 -4.10 0.83
CA LEU A 31 -1.94 -2.78 1.14
C LEU A 31 -1.44 -1.79 0.08
N GLY A 32 -2.34 -1.33 -0.78
CA GLY A 32 -2.09 -0.28 -1.75
C GLY A 32 -2.11 1.09 -1.09
N LEU A 33 -0.99 1.48 -0.46
CA LEU A 33 -0.89 2.70 0.35
C LEU A 33 -0.19 3.87 -0.34
N ILE A 34 0.52 3.59 -1.44
CA ILE A 34 1.23 4.61 -2.21
C ILE A 34 0.33 5.07 -3.36
N THR A 35 0.04 6.36 -3.40
CA THR A 35 -0.79 6.90 -4.48
C THR A 35 -0.04 6.92 -5.80
N THR A 36 -0.74 6.62 -6.87
CA THR A 36 -0.23 6.67 -8.25
C THR A 36 -0.88 7.77 -9.09
N LYS A 37 -1.80 8.54 -8.49
CA LYS A 37 -2.60 9.56 -9.19
C LYS A 37 -1.97 10.96 -9.12
N ILE A 38 -1.15 11.22 -8.10
CA ILE A 38 -0.55 12.53 -7.81
C ILE A 38 0.94 12.43 -7.45
N GLY A 39 1.69 13.51 -7.70
CA GLY A 39 3.14 13.63 -7.48
C GLY A 39 3.64 13.62 -6.04
N ARG A 40 2.76 13.74 -5.03
CA ARG A 40 3.17 13.67 -3.61
C ARG A 40 3.81 12.31 -3.33
N VAL A 41 5.06 12.31 -2.88
CA VAL A 41 5.76 11.10 -2.40
C VAL A 41 5.44 10.92 -0.91
N GLU A 42 4.95 9.74 -0.55
CA GLU A 42 4.70 9.33 0.83
C GLU A 42 6.02 9.26 1.62
N THR A 43 5.93 9.38 2.94
CA THR A 43 7.09 9.15 3.81
C THR A 43 7.07 7.73 4.36
N VAL A 44 8.26 7.20 4.69
CA VAL A 44 8.39 5.89 5.35
C VAL A 44 7.58 5.83 6.64
N ASP A 45 7.61 6.89 7.45
CA ASP A 45 6.87 6.96 8.72
C ASP A 45 5.35 6.93 8.52
N GLU A 46 4.83 7.59 7.49
CA GLU A 46 3.40 7.52 7.15
C GLU A 46 3.00 6.10 6.78
N LEU A 47 3.79 5.42 5.95
CA LEU A 47 3.50 4.06 5.51
C LEU A 47 3.60 3.06 6.67
N LYS A 48 4.61 3.18 7.53
CA LYS A 48 4.75 2.35 8.74
C LYS A 48 3.54 2.48 9.66
N ARG A 49 3.11 3.71 9.97
CA ARG A 49 1.91 3.95 10.78
C ARG A 49 0.66 3.29 10.19
N ARG A 50 0.49 3.35 8.86
CA ARG A 50 -0.64 2.73 8.16
C ARG A 50 -0.57 1.20 8.19
N VAL A 51 0.62 0.61 8.05
CA VAL A 51 0.81 -0.84 8.20
C VAL A 51 0.54 -1.29 9.64
N GLU A 52 1.00 -0.54 10.64
CA GLU A 52 0.72 -0.80 12.06
C GLU A 52 -0.78 -0.73 12.38
N GLU A 53 -1.50 0.22 11.77
CA GLU A 53 -2.95 0.33 11.88
C GLU A 53 -3.65 -0.92 11.32
N ALA A 54 -3.26 -1.37 10.13
CA ALA A 54 -3.77 -2.60 9.52
C ALA A 54 -3.42 -3.85 10.34
N ALA A 55 -2.24 -3.90 10.93
CA ALA A 55 -1.75 -5.01 11.74
C ALA A 55 -2.57 -5.23 13.04
N ARG A 56 -3.43 -4.29 13.42
CA ARG A 56 -4.41 -4.47 14.51
C ARG A 56 -5.51 -5.48 14.16
N TYR A 57 -5.73 -5.75 12.87
CA TYR A 57 -6.85 -6.58 12.38
C TYR A 57 -6.40 -7.89 11.74
N VAL A 58 -5.16 -7.98 11.25
CA VAL A 58 -4.60 -9.15 10.59
C VAL A 58 -3.10 -9.25 10.94
N PRO A 59 -2.52 -10.46 11.11
CA PRO A 59 -1.10 -10.59 11.47
C PRO A 59 -0.18 -9.87 10.48
N ILE A 60 0.90 -9.27 10.97
CA ILE A 60 1.83 -8.47 10.14
C ILE A 60 2.54 -9.33 9.08
N GLU A 61 2.68 -10.63 9.33
CA GLU A 61 3.24 -11.63 8.42
C GLU A 61 2.29 -11.96 7.26
N GLN A 62 1.01 -11.58 7.39
CA GLN A 62 0.01 -11.66 6.32
C GLN A 62 -0.13 -10.34 5.55
N LEU A 63 0.65 -9.31 5.89
CA LEU A 63 0.63 -8.01 5.22
C LEU A 63 1.78 -7.88 4.22
N ALA A 64 1.54 -7.11 3.17
CA ALA A 64 2.54 -6.64 2.21
C ALA A 64 2.19 -5.22 1.77
N LEU A 65 3.14 -4.51 1.18
CA LEU A 65 2.98 -3.13 0.72
C LEU A 65 3.01 -3.07 -0.82
N SER A 66 2.16 -2.23 -1.41
CA SER A 66 2.21 -1.89 -2.83
C SER A 66 1.77 -0.44 -3.10
N PRO A 67 1.94 0.05 -4.33
CA PRO A 67 1.11 1.14 -4.83
C PRO A 67 -0.36 0.74 -4.88
N GLN A 68 -1.25 1.73 -4.87
CA GLN A 68 -2.69 1.50 -5.04
C GLN A 68 -2.99 0.78 -6.37
N CYS A 69 -2.27 1.14 -7.43
CA CYS A 69 -2.52 0.68 -8.79
C CYS A 69 -1.22 0.81 -9.60
N GLY A 70 -1.24 0.51 -10.90
CA GLY A 70 -0.12 0.84 -11.79
C GLY A 70 0.05 2.36 -11.97
N PHE A 71 1.26 2.79 -12.34
CA PHE A 71 1.55 4.20 -12.68
C PHE A 71 1.00 4.64 -14.05
N ALA A 72 0.53 3.70 -14.89
CA ALA A 72 -0.02 3.96 -16.22
C ALA A 72 -1.56 3.78 -16.30
N SER A 73 -2.26 3.87 -15.17
CA SER A 73 -3.65 3.40 -15.04
C SER A 73 -4.75 4.41 -15.43
N SER A 74 -4.42 5.66 -15.78
CA SER A 74 -5.43 6.68 -16.11
C SER A 74 -5.39 7.09 -17.59
N ILE A 75 -6.58 7.22 -18.19
CA ILE A 75 -6.78 7.64 -19.60
C ILE A 75 -6.33 9.11 -19.80
N ALA A 76 -6.42 9.93 -18.74
CA ALA A 76 -6.02 11.34 -18.76
C ALA A 76 -4.52 11.55 -18.45
N GLY A 77 -3.77 10.48 -18.16
CA GLY A 77 -2.43 10.56 -17.57
C GLY A 77 -2.47 10.82 -16.06
N ASN A 78 -1.52 10.26 -15.34
CA ASN A 78 -1.30 10.62 -13.94
C ASN A 78 -0.47 11.91 -13.89
N LEU A 79 -0.78 12.81 -12.95
CA LEU A 79 0.04 14.00 -12.69
C LEU A 79 1.27 13.59 -11.88
N LEU A 80 2.15 12.80 -12.52
CA LEU A 80 3.27 12.11 -11.89
C LEU A 80 4.45 12.02 -12.89
N GLY A 81 5.57 12.63 -12.54
CA GLY A 81 6.83 12.49 -13.28
C GLY A 81 7.49 11.12 -13.09
N GLU A 82 8.43 10.77 -13.96
CA GLU A 82 9.20 9.53 -13.82
C GLU A 82 10.02 9.50 -12.52
N ASP A 83 10.68 10.61 -12.18
CA ASP A 83 11.45 10.72 -10.93
C ASP A 83 10.58 10.49 -9.68
N GLU A 84 9.32 10.93 -9.72
CA GLU A 84 8.37 10.72 -8.62
C GLU A 84 7.94 9.24 -8.53
N GLN A 85 7.82 8.55 -9.66
CA GLN A 85 7.57 7.09 -9.69
C GLN A 85 8.71 6.33 -9.02
N TRP A 86 9.96 6.64 -9.36
CA TRP A 86 11.13 6.00 -8.76
C TRP A 86 11.24 6.27 -7.27
N ARG A 87 11.08 7.53 -6.84
CA ARG A 87 11.11 7.89 -5.40
C ARG A 87 10.02 7.17 -4.61
N LYS A 88 8.85 6.94 -5.20
CA LYS A 88 7.78 6.14 -4.58
C LYS A 88 8.18 4.68 -4.40
N LEU A 89 8.88 4.09 -5.37
CA LEU A 89 9.42 2.73 -5.25
C LEU A 89 10.52 2.66 -4.19
N ASP A 90 11.42 3.65 -4.13
CA ASP A 90 12.48 3.70 -3.11
C ASP A 90 11.89 3.73 -1.70
N VAL A 91 10.91 4.62 -1.45
CA VAL A 91 10.21 4.70 -0.15
C VAL A 91 9.48 3.40 0.17
N MET A 92 8.87 2.75 -0.83
CA MET A 92 8.22 1.45 -0.64
C MET A 92 9.20 0.37 -0.19
N LEU A 93 10.36 0.28 -0.86
CA LEU A 93 11.39 -0.70 -0.55
C LEU A 93 12.02 -0.45 0.82
N GLU A 94 12.32 0.81 1.13
CA GLU A 94 12.83 1.19 2.45
C GLU A 94 11.83 0.84 3.56
N THR A 95 10.56 1.19 3.36
CA THR A 95 9.49 0.85 4.31
C THR A 95 9.40 -0.67 4.50
N ALA A 96 9.40 -1.44 3.42
CA ALA A 96 9.31 -2.88 3.49
C ALA A 96 10.51 -3.50 4.22
N ALA A 97 11.72 -3.02 3.96
CA ALA A 97 12.93 -3.45 4.65
C ALA A 97 12.88 -3.13 6.15
N GLN A 98 12.33 -1.99 6.56
CA GLN A 98 12.22 -1.64 7.98
C GLN A 98 11.16 -2.45 8.73
N ILE A 99 10.14 -3.01 8.05
CA ILE A 99 9.06 -3.76 8.68
C ILE A 99 9.33 -5.28 8.66
N TRP A 100 9.84 -5.81 7.54
CA TRP A 100 9.97 -7.25 7.30
C TRP A 100 11.41 -7.73 7.02
N GLY A 101 12.40 -6.82 7.03
CA GLY A 101 13.81 -7.14 6.80
C GLY A 101 14.57 -7.65 8.02
#